data_AF-A0A812PPS3-F1
#
_entry.id   AF-A0A812PPS3-F1
#
_cell.length_a   1.000
_cell.length_b   1.000
_cell.length_c   1.000
_cell.angle_alpha   90.00
_cell.angle_beta   90.00
_cell.angle_gamma   90.00
#
_symmetry.space_group_name_H-M   'P 1'
#
loop_
_entity.id
_entity.type
_entity.pdbx_description
1 polymer ?
#
loop_
_entity_poly.entity_id
_entity_poly.type
_entity_poly.pdbx_seq_one_letter_code
_entity_poly.pdbx_strand_id
1 'polypeptide(L)'
;MCLEPYYIDLLLETEDVDEDAGKPLTATKRIPVLLPHEIFAELHSSSAYQDEDLVRMALAMRGLSEAQSLLDNGGLKFTGSEARKFDEMAHLHLRTWQRLAVKFEDLLIPLCNIRPKHHYLQHLARYVLRTRINIRIHQNFDSESYMGKIKRIACKCHSTSMLLRVQQCYILYLALLWDRAKRASVGGDVRGKSLEDILLLEERKPFSSTAEHAKRRCLRS
;
A
#
# COMPACT_ATOMS: atom_id res chain seq x y z
N MET A 1 -28.91 12.90 -25.48
CA MET A 1 -28.28 11.56 -25.58
C MET A 1 -28.42 10.87 -24.23
N CYS A 2 -29.16 9.77 -24.16
CA CYS A 2 -29.22 8.94 -22.96
C CYS A 2 -28.06 7.94 -23.04
N LEU A 3 -27.06 8.07 -22.18
CA LEU A 3 -25.94 7.13 -22.13
C LEU A 3 -26.33 5.91 -21.29
N GLU A 4 -25.98 4.72 -21.75
CA GLU A 4 -26.18 3.49 -20.99
C GLU A 4 -25.21 3.45 -19.78
N PRO A 5 -25.70 3.15 -18.58
CA PRO A 5 -24.83 2.93 -17.43
C PRO A 5 -23.95 1.68 -17.66
N TYR A 6 -22.65 1.82 -17.44
CA TYR A 6 -21.73 0.68 -17.47
C TYR A 6 -21.88 -0.14 -16.18
N TYR A 7 -22.23 -1.42 -16.33
CA TYR A 7 -22.36 -2.35 -15.21
C TYR A 7 -21.07 -3.15 -15.02
N ILE A 8 -20.66 -3.33 -13.76
CA ILE A 8 -19.59 -4.27 -13.41
C ILE A 8 -20.24 -5.46 -12.72
N ASP A 9 -20.02 -6.64 -13.29
CA ASP A 9 -20.30 -7.91 -12.61
C ASP A 9 -19.21 -8.14 -11.56
N LEU A 10 -19.58 -7.99 -10.28
CA LEU A 10 -18.72 -8.34 -9.16
C LEU A 10 -19.20 -9.66 -8.57
N LEU A 11 -18.34 -10.67 -8.62
CA LEU A 11 -18.41 -11.81 -7.70
C LEU A 11 -17.85 -11.33 -6.37
N LEU A 12 -18.74 -10.95 -5.46
CA LEU A 12 -18.39 -10.73 -4.06
C LEU A 12 -18.76 -12.03 -3.34
N GLU A 13 -17.75 -12.75 -2.87
CA GLU A 13 -17.96 -13.76 -1.84
C GLU A 13 -18.28 -13.01 -0.55
N THR A 14 -19.55 -12.94 -0.21
CA THR A 14 -19.98 -12.47 1.11
C THR A 14 -19.74 -13.60 2.09
N GLU A 15 -18.97 -13.34 3.15
CA GLU A 15 -18.82 -14.27 4.29
C GLU A 15 -20.11 -14.41 5.14
N ASP A 16 -21.24 -13.90 4.64
CA ASP A 16 -22.54 -14.11 5.25
C ASP A 16 -22.92 -15.58 5.04
N VAL A 17 -22.63 -16.38 6.06
CA VAL A 17 -23.07 -17.77 6.16
C VAL A 17 -24.54 -17.72 6.55
N ASP A 18 -25.40 -18.21 5.65
CA ASP A 18 -26.79 -18.49 5.97
C ASP A 18 -26.81 -19.60 7.03
N GLU A 19 -27.12 -19.25 8.28
CA GLU A 19 -27.04 -20.15 9.45
C GLU A 19 -27.89 -21.42 9.24
N ASP A 20 -28.94 -21.35 8.42
CA ASP A 20 -29.83 -22.48 8.14
C ASP A 20 -29.35 -23.37 6.98
N ALA A 21 -28.53 -22.85 6.06
CA ALA A 21 -28.16 -23.56 4.82
C ALA A 21 -26.74 -24.16 4.83
N GLY A 22 -25.86 -23.74 5.75
CA GLY A 22 -24.50 -24.26 5.88
C GLY A 22 -23.63 -24.13 4.62
N LYS A 23 -24.01 -23.25 3.68
CA LYS A 23 -23.31 -23.00 2.42
C LYS A 23 -23.05 -21.51 2.26
N PRO A 24 -21.87 -21.09 1.78
CA PRO A 24 -21.59 -19.70 1.49
C PRO A 24 -22.52 -19.19 0.38
N LEU A 25 -23.24 -18.09 0.64
CA LEU A 25 -24.06 -17.41 -0.35
C LEU A 25 -23.13 -16.70 -1.35
N THR A 26 -22.98 -17.27 -2.55
CA THR A 26 -22.34 -16.60 -3.67
C THR A 26 -23.38 -15.72 -4.38
N ALA A 27 -23.52 -14.48 -3.92
CA ALA A 27 -24.39 -13.51 -4.55
C ALA A 27 -23.62 -12.67 -5.59
N THR A 28 -23.94 -12.83 -6.88
CA THR A 28 -23.43 -11.93 -7.91
C THR A 28 -24.23 -10.63 -7.87
N LYS A 29 -23.60 -9.55 -7.40
CA LYS A 29 -24.25 -8.23 -7.34
C LYS A 29 -23.69 -7.33 -8.42
N ARG A 30 -24.55 -6.94 -9.38
CA ARG A 30 -24.26 -5.86 -10.34
C ARG A 30 -24.32 -4.53 -9.63
N ILE A 31 -23.17 -3.85 -9.53
CA ILE A 31 -23.11 -2.50 -8.95
C ILE A 31 -22.83 -1.53 -10.10
N PRO A 32 -23.71 -0.53 -10.35
CA PRO A 32 -23.43 0.52 -11.30
C PRO A 32 -22.26 1.35 -10.77
N VAL A 33 -21.21 1.49 -11.57
CA VAL A 33 -20.09 2.39 -11.24
C VAL A 33 -20.27 3.67 -12.03
N LEU A 34 -20.77 4.70 -11.34
CA LEU A 34 -20.80 6.05 -11.87
C LEU A 34 -19.38 6.62 -11.74
N LEU A 35 -18.59 6.53 -12.81
CA LEU A 35 -17.37 7.32 -12.92
C LEU A 35 -17.75 8.78 -13.22
N PRO A 36 -17.09 9.78 -12.61
CA PRO A 36 -17.27 11.18 -12.99
C PRO A 36 -16.97 11.36 -14.48
N HIS A 37 -17.93 11.93 -15.21
CA HIS A 37 -17.87 12.11 -16.67
C HIS A 37 -16.62 12.87 -17.14
N GLU A 38 -16.12 13.77 -16.29
CA GLU A 38 -14.94 14.61 -16.54
C GLU A 38 -13.65 13.78 -16.74
N ILE A 39 -13.48 12.71 -15.96
CA ILE A 39 -12.28 11.85 -16.03
C ILE A 39 -12.29 11.02 -17.33
N PHE A 40 -13.47 10.59 -17.77
CA PHE A 40 -13.63 9.77 -18.98
C PHE A 40 -13.47 10.62 -20.26
N ALA A 41 -13.98 11.85 -20.25
CA ALA A 41 -13.91 12.76 -21.39
C ALA A 41 -12.47 13.20 -21.71
N GLU A 42 -11.63 13.44 -20.69
CA GLU A 42 -10.19 13.73 -20.90
C GLU A 42 -9.45 12.53 -21.53
N LEU A 43 -9.76 11.31 -21.10
CA LEU A 43 -9.09 10.08 -21.55
C LEU A 43 -9.46 9.66 -22.98
N HIS A 44 -10.65 10.01 -23.48
CA HIS A 44 -11.13 9.60 -24.81
C HIS A 44 -10.85 10.60 -25.93
N SER A 45 -10.37 11.80 -25.63
CA SER A 45 -10.16 12.85 -26.63
C SER A 45 -8.90 12.66 -27.50
N SER A 46 -8.00 11.71 -27.20
CA SER A 46 -6.76 11.48 -27.94
C SER A 46 -6.81 10.18 -28.77
N SER A 47 -7.13 10.33 -30.04
CA SER A 47 -7.17 9.28 -31.06
C SER A 47 -5.75 8.82 -31.46
N ALA A 48 -5.18 7.86 -30.72
CA ALA A 48 -4.15 6.93 -31.18
C ALA A 48 -3.94 5.85 -30.11
N TYR A 49 -4.54 4.66 -30.30
CA TYR A 49 -4.24 3.40 -29.57
C TYR A 49 -3.61 3.60 -28.19
N GLN A 50 -4.34 4.20 -27.24
CA GLN A 50 -3.92 4.15 -25.86
C GLN A 50 -4.15 2.71 -25.40
N ASP A 51 -3.04 2.03 -25.07
CA ASP A 51 -3.06 0.72 -24.44
C ASP A 51 -3.99 0.81 -23.22
N GLU A 52 -5.16 0.20 -23.35
CA GLU A 52 -6.24 0.26 -22.37
C GLU A 52 -5.75 -0.20 -20.99
N ASP A 53 -4.76 -1.09 -20.96
CA ASP A 53 -4.14 -1.55 -19.72
C ASP A 53 -3.25 -0.50 -19.08
N LEU A 54 -2.51 0.29 -19.88
CA LEU A 54 -1.75 1.42 -19.35
C LEU A 54 -2.68 2.45 -18.72
N VAL A 55 -3.83 2.71 -19.35
CA VAL A 55 -4.86 3.60 -18.77
C VAL A 55 -5.39 3.04 -17.45
N ARG A 56 -5.73 1.74 -17.40
CA ARG A 56 -6.16 1.09 -16.16
C ARG A 56 -5.08 1.11 -15.08
N MET A 57 -3.83 0.84 -15.42
CA MET A 57 -2.71 0.91 -14.48
C MET A 57 -2.58 2.33 -13.92
N ALA A 58 -2.65 3.36 -14.79
CA ALA A 58 -2.61 4.75 -14.37
C ALA A 58 -3.78 5.10 -13.44
N LEU A 59 -5.01 4.66 -13.74
CA LEU A 59 -6.18 4.86 -12.88
C LEU A 59 -6.04 4.17 -11.52
N ALA A 60 -5.53 2.93 -11.49
CA ALA A 60 -5.29 2.20 -10.26
C ALA A 60 -4.26 2.93 -9.38
N MET A 61 -3.14 3.39 -9.97
CA MET A 61 -2.11 4.13 -9.25
C MET A 61 -2.61 5.48 -8.76
N ARG A 62 -3.39 6.20 -9.59
CA ARG A 62 -4.01 7.48 -9.23
C ARG A 62 -4.97 7.32 -8.05
N GLY A 63 -5.86 6.33 -8.08
CA GLY A 63 -6.81 6.08 -6.99
C GLY A 63 -6.09 5.84 -5.66
N LEU A 64 -5.01 5.05 -5.66
CA LEU A 64 -4.22 4.83 -4.45
C LEU A 64 -3.49 6.09 -3.98
N SER A 65 -2.86 6.82 -4.90
CA SER A 65 -2.13 8.06 -4.60
C SER A 65 -3.03 9.14 -4.03
N GLU A 66 -4.24 9.31 -4.57
CA GLU A 66 -5.24 10.27 -4.08
C GLU A 66 -5.77 9.87 -2.70
N ALA A 67 -6.07 8.58 -2.50
CA ALA A 67 -6.48 8.06 -1.19
C ALA A 67 -5.39 8.30 -0.14
N GLN A 68 -4.12 8.09 -0.48
CA GLN A 68 -2.99 8.36 0.40
C GLN A 68 -2.81 9.87 0.66
N SER A 69 -2.92 10.71 -0.36
CA SER A 69 -2.88 12.16 -0.21
C SER A 69 -3.94 12.69 0.76
N LEU A 70 -5.15 12.11 0.77
CA LEU A 70 -6.19 12.45 1.75
C LEU A 70 -5.81 12.05 3.18
N LEU A 71 -5.16 10.90 3.37
CA LEU A 71 -4.67 10.48 4.70
C LEU A 71 -3.57 11.40 5.20
N ASP A 72 -2.66 11.80 4.31
CA ASP A 72 -1.46 12.56 4.64
C ASP A 72 -1.78 14.04 4.95
N ASN A 73 -2.73 14.62 4.22
CA ASN A 73 -3.11 16.03 4.35
C ASN A 73 -4.34 16.24 5.24
N GLY A 74 -5.12 15.21 5.52
CA GLY A 74 -6.31 15.31 6.34
C GLY A 74 -6.01 15.29 7.84
N GLY A 75 -6.86 15.96 8.62
CA GLY A 75 -6.77 15.93 10.08
C GLY A 75 -7.11 14.57 10.68
N LEU A 76 -7.11 14.48 12.02
CA LEU A 76 -7.49 13.26 12.75
C LEU A 76 -8.89 12.74 12.38
N LYS A 77 -9.81 13.66 12.07
CA LYS A 77 -11.19 13.39 11.70
C LYS A 77 -11.48 14.03 10.36
N PHE A 78 -11.91 13.22 9.40
CA PHE A 78 -12.33 13.66 8.08
C PHE A 78 -13.70 14.35 8.13
N THR A 79 -13.88 15.30 7.23
CA THR A 79 -15.20 15.77 6.80
C THR A 79 -15.96 14.64 6.10
N GLY A 80 -17.28 14.76 5.99
CA GLY A 80 -18.08 13.76 5.28
C GLY A 80 -17.73 13.64 3.80
N SER A 81 -17.28 14.72 3.18
CA SER A 81 -16.79 14.74 1.79
C SER A 81 -15.44 14.06 1.64
N GLU A 82 -14.48 14.32 2.54
CA GLU A 82 -13.17 13.67 2.51
C GLU A 82 -13.30 12.16 2.72
N ALA A 83 -14.15 11.72 3.67
CA ALA A 83 -14.37 10.31 3.93
C ALA A 83 -14.99 9.57 2.72
N ARG A 84 -15.94 10.21 2.01
CA ARG A 84 -16.50 9.68 0.75
C ARG A 84 -15.45 9.64 -0.34
N LYS A 85 -14.68 10.71 -0.53
CA LYS A 85 -13.63 10.76 -1.54
C LYS A 85 -12.56 9.70 -1.30
N PHE A 86 -12.18 9.46 -0.04
CA PHE A 86 -11.25 8.39 0.33
C PHE A 86 -11.82 7.02 -0.05
N ASP A 87 -13.07 6.74 0.30
CA ASP A 87 -13.75 5.48 -0.05
C ASP A 87 -13.82 5.26 -1.57
N GLU A 88 -14.20 6.29 -2.32
CA GLU A 88 -14.27 6.27 -3.79
C GLU A 88 -12.91 5.98 -4.41
N MET A 89 -11.85 6.69 -3.98
CA MET A 89 -10.50 6.52 -4.52
C MET A 89 -9.91 5.15 -4.17
N ALA A 90 -10.14 4.65 -2.95
CA ALA A 90 -9.76 3.31 -2.55
C ALA A 90 -10.46 2.25 -3.41
N HIS A 91 -11.79 2.36 -3.61
CA HIS A 91 -12.52 1.41 -4.47
C HIS A 91 -12.16 1.52 -5.95
N LEU A 92 -11.84 2.72 -6.45
CA LEU A 92 -11.31 2.91 -7.81
C LEU A 92 -10.02 2.09 -7.99
N HIS A 93 -9.08 2.23 -7.05
CA HIS A 93 -7.86 1.42 -7.05
C HIS A 93 -8.17 -0.08 -7.02
N LEU A 94 -8.98 -0.51 -6.04
CA LEU A 94 -9.28 -1.93 -5.84
C LEU A 94 -9.89 -2.57 -7.09
N ARG A 95 -10.96 -1.97 -7.63
CA ARG A 95 -11.67 -2.50 -8.81
C ARG A 95 -10.79 -2.53 -10.06
N THR A 96 -9.99 -1.48 -10.25
CA THR A 96 -9.12 -1.38 -11.43
C THR A 96 -7.98 -2.37 -11.35
N TRP A 97 -7.39 -2.53 -10.16
CA TRP A 97 -6.34 -3.51 -9.90
C TRP A 97 -6.85 -4.96 -10.04
N GLN A 98 -8.05 -5.26 -9.56
CA GLN A 98 -8.65 -6.59 -9.70
C GLN A 98 -8.84 -6.98 -11.17
N ARG A 99 -9.28 -6.06 -12.03
CA ARG A 99 -9.41 -6.31 -13.47
C ARG A 99 -8.06 -6.58 -14.13
N LEU A 100 -7.05 -5.78 -13.80
CA LEU A 100 -5.69 -6.01 -14.29
C LEU A 100 -5.16 -7.37 -13.84
N ALA A 101 -5.43 -7.75 -12.58
CA ALA A 101 -5.01 -9.03 -12.04
C ALA A 101 -5.56 -10.22 -12.82
N VAL A 102 -6.87 -10.27 -13.06
CA VAL A 102 -7.51 -11.35 -13.85
C VAL A 102 -6.89 -11.41 -15.24
N LYS A 103 -6.74 -10.26 -15.92
CA LYS A 103 -6.14 -10.21 -17.25
C LYS A 103 -4.70 -10.72 -17.28
N PHE A 104 -3.86 -10.32 -16.33
CA PHE A 104 -2.47 -10.76 -16.28
C PHE A 104 -2.33 -12.22 -15.84
N GLU A 105 -3.27 -12.73 -15.04
CA GLU A 105 -3.38 -14.15 -14.69
C GLU A 105 -3.69 -15.01 -15.93
N ASP A 106 -4.65 -14.60 -16.76
CA ASP A 106 -4.97 -15.27 -18.04
C ASP A 106 -3.76 -15.35 -18.98
N LEU A 107 -2.88 -14.34 -18.91
CA LEU A 107 -1.64 -14.27 -19.68
C LEU A 107 -0.47 -15.02 -19.02
N LEU A 108 -0.66 -15.60 -17.83
CA LEU A 108 0.39 -16.23 -17.01
C LEU A 108 1.55 -15.26 -16.66
N ILE A 109 1.25 -13.96 -16.57
CA ILE A 109 2.21 -12.91 -16.21
C ILE A 109 1.97 -12.50 -14.75
N PRO A 110 2.92 -12.71 -13.82
CA PRO A 110 2.73 -12.42 -12.40
C PRO A 110 2.86 -10.93 -12.05
N LEU A 111 2.39 -10.00 -12.91
CA LEU A 111 2.55 -8.56 -12.74
C LEU A 111 1.58 -7.98 -11.70
N CYS A 112 0.32 -8.42 -11.75
CA CYS A 112 -0.77 -7.88 -10.93
C CYS A 112 -1.30 -8.89 -9.90
N ASN A 113 -0.45 -9.76 -9.36
CA ASN A 113 -0.86 -10.71 -8.33
C ASN A 113 -1.53 -10.01 -7.13
N ILE A 114 -2.83 -10.27 -6.93
CA ILE A 114 -3.59 -9.75 -5.80
C ILE A 114 -3.00 -10.34 -4.52
N ARG A 115 -2.40 -9.48 -3.69
CA ARG A 115 -1.97 -9.88 -2.34
C ARG A 115 -3.17 -9.82 -1.38
N PRO A 116 -3.16 -10.58 -0.28
CA PRO A 116 -4.18 -10.54 0.78
C PRO A 116 -4.42 -9.16 1.41
N LYS A 117 -3.74 -8.09 0.99
CA LYS A 117 -3.95 -6.73 1.50
C LYS A 117 -5.14 -6.03 0.83
N HIS A 118 -5.75 -6.63 -0.20
CA HIS A 118 -6.89 -6.06 -0.94
C HIS A 118 -8.16 -5.94 -0.09
N HIS A 119 -8.56 -7.02 0.60
CA HIS A 119 -9.72 -7.00 1.51
C HIS A 119 -9.51 -6.01 2.67
N TYR A 120 -8.29 -5.91 3.20
CA TYR A 120 -7.98 -5.01 4.30
C TYR A 120 -8.19 -3.53 3.89
N LEU A 121 -7.74 -3.13 2.70
CA LEU A 121 -7.98 -1.78 2.19
C LEU A 121 -9.48 -1.50 1.97
N GLN A 122 -10.25 -2.50 1.55
CA GLN A 122 -11.71 -2.37 1.44
C GLN A 122 -12.37 -2.15 2.81
N HIS A 123 -11.98 -2.92 3.84
CA HIS A 123 -12.49 -2.72 5.20
C HIS A 123 -12.09 -1.35 5.76
N LEU A 124 -10.86 -0.92 5.49
CA LEU A 124 -10.40 0.42 5.86
C LEU A 124 -11.22 1.52 5.19
N ALA A 125 -11.50 1.41 3.89
CA ALA A 125 -12.36 2.36 3.16
C ALA A 125 -13.75 2.47 3.80
N ARG A 126 -14.40 1.34 4.05
CA ARG A 126 -15.71 1.29 4.74
C ARG A 126 -15.64 1.84 6.17
N TYR A 127 -14.57 1.55 6.90
CA TYR A 127 -14.35 2.04 8.25
C TYR A 127 -14.20 3.56 8.27
N VAL A 128 -13.38 4.14 7.38
CA VAL A 128 -13.20 5.58 7.23
C VAL A 128 -14.52 6.24 6.84
N LEU A 129 -15.27 5.66 5.90
CA LEU A 129 -16.56 6.19 5.48
C LEU A 129 -17.56 6.28 6.65
N ARG A 130 -17.63 5.22 7.48
CA ARG A 130 -18.55 5.12 8.62
C ARG A 130 -18.14 6.01 9.79
N THR A 131 -16.87 5.97 10.18
CA THR A 131 -16.38 6.61 11.41
C THR A 131 -15.86 8.03 11.18
N ARG A 132 -15.47 8.34 9.92
CA ARG A 132 -14.72 9.53 9.53
C ARG A 132 -13.39 9.69 10.27
N ILE A 133 -12.88 8.63 10.89
CA ILE A 133 -11.57 8.64 11.54
C ILE A 133 -10.51 8.46 10.48
N ASN A 134 -9.51 9.35 10.45
CA ASN A 134 -8.36 9.19 9.58
C ASN A 134 -7.52 8.01 10.09
N ILE A 135 -7.47 6.92 9.31
CA ILE A 135 -6.76 5.69 9.65
C ILE A 135 -5.24 5.84 9.69
N ARG A 136 -4.69 7.00 9.29
CA ARG A 136 -3.28 7.34 9.47
C ARG A 136 -2.82 7.19 10.93
N ILE A 137 -3.72 7.34 11.90
CA ILE A 137 -3.39 7.06 13.31
C ILE A 137 -3.08 5.59 13.62
N HIS A 138 -3.62 4.68 12.80
CA HIS A 138 -3.37 3.24 12.90
C HIS A 138 -2.21 2.81 12.00
N GLN A 139 -1.72 3.72 11.14
CA GLN A 139 -0.56 3.45 10.32
C GLN A 139 0.67 3.43 11.19
N ASN A 140 1.14 2.21 11.40
CA ASN A 140 2.33 1.90 12.15
C ASN A 140 3.61 2.08 11.31
N PHE A 141 3.66 3.00 10.34
CA PHE A 141 4.86 3.17 9.51
C PHE A 141 6.09 3.54 10.35
N ASP A 142 5.89 4.36 11.37
CA ASP A 142 6.95 4.72 12.32
C ASP A 142 7.34 3.55 13.21
N SER A 143 6.36 2.76 13.66
CA SER A 143 6.62 1.60 14.51
C SER A 143 7.16 0.40 13.73
N GLU A 144 6.87 0.27 12.42
CA GLU A 144 7.49 -0.70 11.50
C GLU A 144 8.94 -0.30 11.20
N SER A 145 9.19 1.00 11.01
CA SER A 145 10.55 1.54 10.91
C SER A 145 11.34 1.31 12.21
N TYR A 146 10.71 1.53 13.37
CA TYR A 146 11.28 1.22 14.69
C TYR A 146 11.55 -0.28 14.85
N MET A 147 10.58 -1.13 14.52
CA MET A 147 10.73 -2.59 14.61
C MET A 147 11.83 -3.10 13.68
N GLY A 148 11.97 -2.52 12.48
CA GLY A 148 13.08 -2.77 11.58
C GLY A 148 14.43 -2.41 12.20
N LYS A 149 14.53 -1.28 12.90
CA LYS A 149 15.75 -0.87 13.64
C LYS A 149 16.04 -1.83 14.80
N ILE A 150 15.04 -2.16 15.61
CA ILE A 150 15.17 -3.08 16.75
C ILE A 150 15.59 -4.48 16.26
N LYS A 151 14.95 -5.01 15.21
CA LYS A 151 15.31 -6.29 14.60
C LYS A 151 16.77 -6.31 14.15
N ARG A 152 17.25 -5.27 13.47
CA ARG A 152 18.65 -5.19 13.02
C ARG A 152 19.63 -5.22 14.18
N ILE A 153 19.31 -4.56 15.31
CA ILE A 153 20.13 -4.64 16.52
C ILE A 153 20.06 -6.07 17.10
N ALA A 154 18.85 -6.62 17.23
CA ALA A 154 18.60 -7.93 17.81
C ALA A 154 19.33 -9.06 17.07
N CYS A 155 19.36 -9.02 15.74
CA CYS A 155 20.09 -9.99 14.91
C CYS A 155 21.61 -10.01 15.16
N LYS A 156 22.18 -8.96 15.77
CA LYS A 156 23.61 -8.89 16.12
C LYS A 156 23.89 -9.30 17.57
N CYS A 157 22.87 -9.56 18.37
CA CYS A 157 23.02 -9.92 19.77
C CYS A 157 22.91 -11.44 19.96
N HIS A 158 23.65 -11.97 20.93
CA HIS A 158 23.49 -13.37 21.34
C HIS A 158 22.10 -13.56 21.99
N SER A 159 21.39 -14.64 21.64
CA SER A 159 20.00 -14.89 22.04
C SER A 159 19.76 -14.75 23.54
N THR A 160 20.67 -15.28 24.37
CA THR A 160 20.56 -15.23 25.85
C THR A 160 20.70 -13.82 26.45
N SER A 161 21.31 -12.87 25.74
CA SER A 161 21.49 -11.49 26.19
C SER A 161 20.80 -10.47 25.28
N MET A 162 20.03 -10.96 24.31
CA MET A 162 19.49 -10.17 23.20
C MET A 162 18.67 -8.99 23.70
N LEU A 163 17.74 -9.22 24.63
CA LEU A 163 16.82 -8.17 25.08
C LEU A 163 17.56 -7.00 25.76
N LEU A 164 18.50 -7.31 26.66
CA LEU A 164 19.32 -6.32 27.36
C LEU A 164 20.24 -5.57 26.38
N ARG A 165 20.89 -6.29 25.46
CA ARG A 165 21.81 -5.70 24.48
C ARG A 165 21.06 -4.82 23.47
N VAL A 166 19.87 -5.22 23.05
CA VAL A 166 18.99 -4.42 22.20
C VAL A 166 18.67 -3.08 22.87
N GLN A 167 18.27 -3.11 24.14
CA GLN A 167 17.99 -1.89 24.90
C GLN A 167 19.21 -0.97 25.02
N GLN A 168 20.36 -1.51 25.40
CA GLN A 168 21.61 -0.75 25.52
C GLN A 168 22.04 -0.12 24.18
N CYS A 169 22.05 -0.92 23.11
CA CYS A 169 22.41 -0.44 21.78
C CYS A 169 21.41 0.59 21.25
N TYR A 170 20.12 0.43 21.55
CA TYR A 170 19.10 1.39 21.15
C TYR A 170 19.20 2.72 21.91
N ILE A 171 19.46 2.69 23.22
CA ILE A 171 19.72 3.91 24.01
C ILE A 171 20.95 4.64 23.48
N LEU A 172 22.03 3.92 23.18
CA LEU A 172 23.24 4.51 22.59
C LEU A 172 22.95 5.13 21.22
N TYR A 173 22.14 4.47 20.39
CA TYR A 173 21.68 5.01 19.11
C TYR A 173 20.91 6.33 19.29
N LEU A 174 19.98 6.41 20.25
CA LEU A 174 19.24 7.63 20.55
C LEU A 174 20.15 8.76 21.05
N ALA A 175 21.11 8.45 21.94
CA ALA A 175 22.05 9.43 22.46
C ALA A 175 22.91 10.04 21.33
N LEU A 176 23.33 9.23 20.36
CA LEU A 176 24.11 9.68 19.21
C LEU A 176 23.27 10.50 18.22
N LEU A 177 21.99 10.16 18.03
CA LEU A 177 21.06 11.01 17.27
C LEU A 177 20.88 12.38 17.92
N TRP A 178 20.72 12.42 19.25
CA TRP A 178 20.57 13.65 20.00
C TRP A 178 21.81 14.55 19.89
N ASP A 179 23.01 14.00 20.06
CA ASP A 179 24.26 14.78 19.93
C ASP A 179 24.40 15.42 18.55
N ARG A 180 24.03 14.69 17.49
CA ARG A 180 24.03 15.22 16.11
C ARG A 180 23.02 16.34 15.92
N ALA A 181 21.79 16.15 16.38
CA ALA A 181 20.76 17.19 16.31
C ALA A 181 21.21 18.47 17.03
N LYS A 182 21.87 18.31 18.19
CA LYS A 182 22.46 19.41 18.95
C LYS A 182 23.61 20.10 18.20
N ARG A 183 24.49 19.36 17.52
CA ARG A 183 25.57 19.96 16.71
C ARG A 183 25.02 20.72 15.51
N ALA A 184 24.00 20.17 14.84
CA ALA A 184 23.34 20.79 13.70
C ALA A 184 22.67 22.11 14.09
N SER A 185 22.03 22.19 15.27
CA SER A 185 21.40 23.44 15.73
C SER A 185 22.41 24.55 16.07
N VAL A 186 23.67 24.19 16.33
CA VAL A 186 24.77 25.14 16.61
C VAL A 186 25.57 25.48 15.34
N GLY A 187 25.16 24.97 14.17
CA GLY A 187 25.88 25.20 12.91
C GLY A 187 27.20 24.42 12.79
N GLY A 188 27.37 23.37 13.59
CA GLY A 188 28.54 22.50 13.47
C GLY A 188 28.52 21.68 12.18
N ASP A 189 29.68 21.49 11.56
CA ASP A 189 29.83 20.67 10.36
C ASP A 189 29.45 19.21 10.65
N VAL A 190 28.49 18.67 9.90
CA VAL A 190 27.98 17.30 10.04
C VAL A 190 28.71 16.34 9.08
N ARG A 191 29.97 16.63 8.76
CA ARG A 191 30.83 15.72 7.95
C ARG A 191 31.34 14.55 8.80
N GLY A 192 30.44 13.62 9.08
CA GLY A 192 30.76 12.29 9.58
C GLY A 192 29.87 11.27 8.89
N LYS A 193 30.34 10.02 8.76
CA LYS A 193 29.51 8.90 8.27
C LYS A 193 28.16 8.91 8.99
N SER A 194 27.05 8.69 8.25
CA SER A 194 25.73 8.61 8.89
C SER A 194 25.80 7.58 10.02
N LEU A 195 25.04 7.78 11.09
CA LEU A 195 25.01 6.81 12.19
C LEU A 195 24.46 5.47 11.69
N GLU A 196 23.60 5.57 10.68
CA GLU A 196 23.16 4.46 9.85
C GLU A 196 24.36 3.80 9.17
N ASP A 197 25.29 4.56 8.60
CA ASP A 197 26.54 4.03 8.04
C ASP A 197 27.59 3.56 9.07
N ILE A 198 27.33 3.65 10.37
CA ILE A 198 28.25 3.16 11.42
C ILE A 198 27.63 1.94 12.12
N LEU A 199 26.33 1.99 12.44
CA LEU A 199 25.60 0.90 13.10
C LEU A 199 24.97 -0.09 12.11
N LEU A 200 24.70 0.35 10.88
CA LEU A 200 24.02 -0.40 9.82
C LEU A 200 24.94 -0.67 8.61
N LEU A 201 26.26 -0.74 8.81
CA LEU A 201 27.19 -1.35 7.83
C LEU A 201 26.87 -2.83 7.66
N GLU A 202 25.79 -3.12 6.98
CA GLU A 202 25.85 -4.04 5.89
C GLU A 202 25.72 -3.16 4.65
N GLU A 203 26.73 -3.21 3.77
CA GLU A 203 26.41 -3.13 2.35
C GLU A 203 25.19 -4.04 2.19
N ARG A 204 24.03 -3.49 1.78
CA ARG A 204 22.93 -4.34 1.35
C ARG A 204 23.56 -5.22 0.29
N LYS A 205 23.94 -6.46 0.63
CA LYS A 205 24.16 -7.48 -0.39
C LYS A 205 22.89 -7.37 -1.22
N PRO A 206 22.99 -6.96 -2.50
CA PRO A 206 21.81 -6.69 -3.31
C PRO A 206 20.93 -7.90 -3.08
N PHE A 207 19.72 -7.66 -2.58
CA PHE A 207 18.78 -8.73 -2.26
C PHE A 207 18.81 -9.59 -3.50
N SER A 208 19.39 -10.80 -3.39
CA SER A 208 19.53 -11.71 -4.54
C SER A 208 18.09 -11.97 -4.92
N SER A 209 17.62 -11.17 -5.89
CA SER A 209 16.20 -11.05 -6.03
C SER A 209 15.78 -12.42 -6.49
N THR A 210 14.81 -12.99 -5.81
CA THR A 210 14.09 -14.14 -6.32
C THR A 210 13.63 -13.88 -7.76
N ALA A 211 13.52 -12.61 -8.20
CA ALA A 211 13.34 -12.19 -9.57
C ALA A 211 14.52 -12.50 -10.52
N GLU A 212 15.79 -12.33 -10.13
CA GLU A 212 16.93 -12.75 -10.97
C GLU A 212 17.01 -14.28 -11.10
N HIS A 213 16.69 -14.99 -10.01
CA HIS A 213 16.63 -16.45 -10.02
C HIS A 213 15.43 -16.98 -10.82
N ALA A 214 14.28 -16.29 -10.76
CA ALA A 214 13.10 -16.58 -11.58
C ALA A 214 13.33 -16.25 -13.06
N LYS A 215 13.99 -15.13 -13.38
CA LYS A 215 14.37 -14.75 -14.75
C LYS A 215 15.29 -15.78 -15.39
N ARG A 216 16.22 -16.38 -14.63
CA ARG A 216 17.08 -17.50 -15.11
C ARG A 216 16.32 -18.80 -15.33
N ARG A 217 15.19 -19.03 -14.65
CA ARG A 217 14.32 -20.20 -14.91
C ARG A 217 13.48 -20.02 -16.18
N CYS A 218 12.90 -18.85 -16.42
CA CYS A 218 12.10 -18.58 -17.62
C CYS A 218 12.91 -18.56 -18.92
N LEU A 219 14.21 -18.24 -18.87
CA LEU A 219 15.07 -18.24 -20.06
C LEU A 219 15.65 -19.64 -20.41
N ARG A 220 15.33 -20.66 -19.62
CA ARG A 220 15.80 -22.06 -19.81
C ARG A 220 14.67 -23.02 -20.20
N SER A 221 13.44 -22.53 -20.34
CA SER A 221 12.25 -23.23 -20.85
C SER A 221 11.89 -22.67 -22.21
#